data_AF-A0A1H7VQ17-F1
#
_entry.id   AF-A0A1H7VQ17-F1
#
_cell.length_a   1.000
_cell.length_b   1.000
_cell.length_c   1.000
_cell.angle_alpha   90.00
_cell.angle_beta   90.00
_cell.angle_gamma   90.00
#
_symmetry.space_group_name_H-M   'P 1'
#
loop_
_entity.id
_entity.type
_entity.pdbx_description
1 polymer ?
#
loop_
_entity_poly.entity_id
_entity_poly.type
_entity_poly.pdbx_seq_one_letter_code
_entity_poly.pdbx_strand_id
1 'polypeptide(L)'
;MKLNYILIFALFTITISCGESKKEIEQKKAEIENAKNAIAEAKEKERIHLEKIEVGKSKLKINLDNEIDRLNQKLTAAKEKYNEINKFQFGRLNSTKQNQLIEQSRVVNKITSYIRKLEKEVSLINLRETFDFQNSPLTVVEYLFEVAQTKDFKKMRYLCDPYGENDQDVRAFCLMEMAPEDVQDEFTTQFKNGRIMSPIIENDRAVIEIAFGPSSNKLEKLNLIKRMDKWYLSSL
;
A
#
# COMPACT_ATOMS: atom_id res chain seq x y z
N MET A 1 -76.29 -28.49 -60.37
CA MET A 1 -77.28 -28.39 -59.27
C MET A 1 -76.53 -27.81 -58.07
N LYS A 2 -76.73 -26.51 -57.81
CA LYS A 2 -77.41 -25.95 -56.61
C LYS A 2 -76.77 -26.40 -55.29
N LEU A 3 -76.40 -25.56 -54.33
CA LEU A 3 -76.31 -24.11 -54.15
C LEU A 3 -75.73 -23.93 -52.72
N ASN A 4 -75.17 -22.76 -52.41
CA ASN A 4 -75.08 -22.11 -51.08
C ASN A 4 -73.89 -22.47 -50.17
N TYR A 5 -73.24 -21.52 -49.48
CA TYR A 5 -73.13 -20.05 -49.52
C TYR A 5 -72.27 -19.65 -48.30
N ILE A 6 -71.44 -18.59 -48.43
CA ILE A 6 -71.23 -17.52 -47.42
C ILE A 6 -70.49 -17.96 -46.12
N LEU A 7 -69.50 -17.28 -45.52
CA LEU A 7 -69.30 -15.88 -45.12
C LEU A 7 -67.78 -15.81 -44.79
N ILE A 8 -66.96 -14.97 -45.44
CA ILE A 8 -66.50 -13.66 -44.92
C ILE A 8 -66.09 -13.72 -43.43
N PHE A 9 -64.81 -13.49 -43.12
CA PHE A 9 -64.39 -12.30 -42.36
C PHE A 9 -62.87 -12.24 -42.21
N ALA A 10 -62.34 -11.09 -42.60
CA ALA A 10 -61.04 -10.60 -42.17
C ALA A 10 -60.90 -10.70 -40.65
N LEU A 11 -59.76 -11.20 -40.18
CA LEU A 11 -59.25 -10.87 -38.86
C LEU A 11 -57.75 -10.64 -38.99
N PHE A 12 -57.40 -9.40 -39.29
CA PHE A 12 -56.89 -8.48 -38.27
C PHE A 12 -55.56 -8.97 -37.72
N THR A 13 -54.50 -8.44 -38.31
CA THR A 13 -53.31 -7.99 -37.57
C THR A 13 -53.75 -7.35 -36.26
N ILE A 14 -53.68 -8.10 -35.16
CA ILE A 14 -53.54 -7.54 -33.83
C ILE A 14 -52.32 -8.24 -33.26
N THR A 15 -51.15 -7.67 -33.55
CA THR A 15 -50.06 -7.67 -32.59
C THR A 15 -50.65 -7.08 -31.32
N ILE A 16 -51.14 -7.93 -30.41
CA ILE A 16 -51.53 -7.49 -29.09
C ILE A 16 -50.22 -7.08 -28.43
N SER A 17 -49.92 -5.78 -28.50
CA SER A 17 -49.11 -5.09 -27.52
C SER A 17 -49.84 -5.26 -26.18
N CYS A 18 -49.67 -6.42 -25.56
CA CYS A 18 -50.00 -6.60 -24.16
C CYS A 18 -48.97 -5.77 -23.41
N GLY A 19 -49.38 -4.59 -22.95
CA GLY A 19 -48.59 -3.81 -22.02
C GLY A 19 -48.28 -4.64 -20.77
N GLU A 20 -47.17 -4.32 -20.12
CA GLU A 20 -46.72 -5.00 -18.90
C GLU A 20 -47.85 -5.11 -17.87
N SER A 21 -47.99 -6.27 -17.26
CA SER A 21 -48.95 -6.48 -16.19
C SER A 21 -48.60 -5.59 -14.98
N LYS A 22 -49.59 -5.21 -14.18
CA LYS A 22 -49.37 -4.42 -12.95
C LYS A 22 -48.32 -5.05 -12.03
N LYS A 23 -48.29 -6.38 -11.96
CA LYS A 23 -47.31 -7.15 -11.16
C LYS A 23 -45.89 -7.03 -11.73
N GLU A 24 -45.73 -7.10 -13.06
CA GLU A 24 -44.42 -6.90 -13.71
C GLU A 24 -43.92 -5.46 -13.51
N ILE A 25 -44.81 -4.46 -13.58
CA ILE A 25 -44.46 -3.05 -13.31
C ILE A 25 -44.02 -2.86 -11.85
N GLU A 26 -44.72 -3.48 -10.88
CA GLU A 26 -44.35 -3.41 -9.46
C GLU A 26 -43.01 -4.13 -9.17
N GLN A 27 -42.77 -5.29 -9.79
CA GLN A 27 -41.49 -6.00 -9.69
C GLN A 27 -40.33 -5.18 -10.27
N LYS A 28 -40.51 -4.61 -11.47
CA LYS A 28 -39.49 -3.72 -12.07
C LYS A 28 -39.22 -2.49 -11.23
N LYS A 29 -40.25 -1.89 -10.62
CA LYS A 29 -40.06 -0.75 -9.70
C LYS A 29 -39.24 -1.15 -8.47
N ALA A 30 -39.53 -2.31 -7.87
CA ALA A 30 -38.77 -2.82 -6.73
C ALA A 30 -37.31 -3.15 -7.10
N GLU A 31 -37.08 -3.75 -8.27
CA GLU A 31 -35.72 -4.01 -8.79
C GLU A 31 -34.95 -2.70 -9.02
N ILE A 32 -35.59 -1.68 -9.61
CA ILE A 32 -35.00 -0.36 -9.82
C ILE A 32 -34.68 0.31 -8.47
N GLU A 33 -35.57 0.22 -7.48
CA GLU A 33 -35.35 0.79 -6.15
C GLU A 33 -34.19 0.09 -5.43
N ASN A 34 -34.13 -1.24 -5.46
CA ASN A 34 -33.02 -2.01 -4.92
C ASN A 34 -31.69 -1.66 -5.61
N ALA A 35 -31.70 -1.52 -6.94
CA ALA A 35 -30.51 -1.09 -7.69
C ALA A 35 -30.07 0.33 -7.31
N LYS A 36 -31.01 1.27 -7.12
CA LYS A 36 -30.70 2.63 -6.65
C LYS A 36 -30.08 2.62 -5.26
N ASN A 37 -30.63 1.81 -4.35
CA ASN A 37 -30.10 1.69 -2.98
C ASN A 37 -28.68 1.10 -3.00
N ALA A 38 -28.45 0.03 -3.77
CA ALA A 38 -27.12 -0.57 -3.94
C ALA A 38 -26.09 0.42 -4.51
N ILE A 39 -26.49 1.25 -5.49
CA ILE A 39 -25.63 2.31 -6.05
C ILE A 39 -25.33 3.38 -5.00
N ALA A 40 -26.33 3.80 -4.21
CA ALA A 40 -26.14 4.79 -3.15
C ALA A 40 -25.18 4.27 -2.06
N GLU A 41 -25.34 3.02 -1.63
CA GLU A 41 -24.43 2.38 -0.68
C GLU A 41 -23.01 2.25 -1.23
N ALA A 42 -22.84 1.89 -2.50
CA ALA A 42 -21.52 1.81 -3.13
C ALA A 42 -20.82 3.17 -3.18
N LYS A 43 -21.56 4.24 -3.55
CA LYS A 43 -21.04 5.62 -3.56
C LYS A 43 -20.65 6.09 -2.17
N GLU A 44 -21.45 5.74 -1.16
CA GLU A 44 -21.14 6.11 0.23
C GLU A 44 -19.89 5.37 0.74
N LYS A 45 -19.74 4.08 0.41
CA LYS A 45 -18.51 3.33 0.71
C LYS A 45 -17.29 3.94 0.03
N GLU A 46 -17.42 4.36 -1.24
CA GLU A 46 -16.35 5.04 -1.98
C GLU A 46 -15.98 6.39 -1.35
N ARG A 47 -16.98 7.20 -0.96
CA ARG A 47 -16.75 8.47 -0.25
C ARG A 47 -15.97 8.25 1.05
N ILE A 48 -16.41 7.32 1.90
CA ILE A 48 -15.73 6.99 3.17
C ILE A 48 -14.32 6.48 2.91
N HIS A 49 -14.12 5.66 1.87
CA HIS A 49 -12.81 5.15 1.50
C HIS A 49 -11.85 6.28 1.12
N LEU A 50 -12.28 7.25 0.32
CA LEU A 50 -11.48 8.42 -0.04
C LEU A 50 -11.15 9.29 1.17
N GLU A 51 -12.12 9.52 2.07
CA GLU A 51 -11.89 10.28 3.30
C GLU A 51 -10.86 9.60 4.21
N LYS A 52 -10.94 8.27 4.37
CA LYS A 52 -9.96 7.51 5.15
C LYS A 52 -8.56 7.56 4.54
N ILE A 53 -8.45 7.62 3.21
CA ILE A 53 -7.18 7.82 2.53
C ILE A 53 -6.59 9.20 2.84
N GLU A 54 -7.39 10.26 2.82
CA GLU A 54 -6.92 11.60 3.19
C GLU A 54 -6.44 11.68 4.65
N VAL A 55 -7.13 10.97 5.55
CA VAL A 55 -6.66 10.78 6.93
C VAL A 55 -5.33 10.02 6.96
N GLY A 56 -5.20 8.94 6.21
CA GLY A 56 -3.98 8.14 6.11
C GLY A 56 -2.79 8.95 5.59
N LYS A 57 -2.99 9.75 4.53
CA LYS A 57 -1.99 10.69 4.00
C LYS A 57 -1.54 11.69 5.06
N SER A 58 -2.48 12.27 5.79
CA SER A 58 -2.19 13.23 6.87
C SER A 58 -1.34 12.59 7.97
N LYS A 59 -1.69 11.37 8.40
CA LYS A 59 -0.91 10.59 9.37
C LYS A 59 0.50 10.28 8.85
N LEU A 60 0.62 9.84 7.60
CA LEU A 60 1.91 9.53 6.99
C LEU A 60 2.79 10.78 6.94
N LYS A 61 2.25 11.92 6.51
CA LYS A 61 2.95 13.20 6.49
C LYS A 61 3.51 13.56 7.86
N ILE A 62 2.66 13.54 8.90
CA ILE A 62 3.08 13.85 10.28
C ILE A 62 4.22 12.92 10.73
N ASN A 63 4.11 11.62 10.44
CA ASN A 63 5.16 10.67 10.81
C ASN A 63 6.49 10.92 10.08
N LEU A 64 6.44 11.25 8.79
CA LEU A 64 7.62 11.59 8.02
C LEU A 64 8.25 12.90 8.51
N ASP A 65 7.45 13.93 8.77
CA ASP A 65 7.91 15.22 9.33
C ASP A 65 8.61 15.00 10.68
N ASN A 66 8.01 14.22 11.58
CA ASN A 66 8.61 13.88 12.88
C ASN A 66 9.95 13.14 12.73
N GLU A 67 10.05 12.21 11.77
CA GLU A 67 11.30 11.48 11.51
C GLU A 67 12.37 12.40 10.91
N ILE A 68 11.99 13.30 10.01
CA ILE A 68 12.87 14.32 9.44
C ILE A 68 13.41 15.23 10.56
N ASP A 69 12.57 15.69 11.48
CA ASP A 69 12.97 16.51 12.62
C ASP A 69 13.97 15.78 13.53
N ARG A 70 13.70 14.51 13.83
CA ARG A 70 14.62 13.66 14.59
C ARG A 70 15.98 13.51 13.88
N LEU A 71 15.96 13.31 12.56
CA LEU A 71 17.19 13.19 11.77
C LEU A 71 17.94 14.52 11.67
N ASN A 72 17.25 15.65 11.60
CA ASN A 72 17.85 16.98 11.64
C ASN A 72 18.59 17.22 12.95
N GLN A 73 18.03 16.82 14.10
CA GLN A 73 18.73 16.87 15.38
C GLN A 73 20.00 16.00 15.38
N LYS A 74 19.91 14.76 14.87
CA LYS A 74 21.08 13.87 14.71
C LYS A 74 22.13 14.45 13.75
N LEU A 75 21.70 15.11 12.68
CA LEU A 75 22.58 15.75 11.71
C LEU A 75 23.35 16.91 12.35
N THR A 76 22.68 17.74 13.15
CA THR A 76 23.32 18.83 13.90
C THR A 76 24.40 18.29 14.84
N ALA A 77 24.07 17.30 15.67
CA ALA A 77 25.03 16.66 16.55
C ALA A 77 26.21 16.02 15.79
N ALA A 78 25.95 15.40 14.64
CA ALA A 78 26.99 14.82 13.79
C ALA A 78 27.93 15.89 13.19
N LYS A 79 27.41 17.06 12.82
CA LYS A 79 28.18 18.20 12.33
C LYS A 79 29.00 18.86 13.44
N GLU A 80 28.45 18.98 14.65
CA GLU A 80 29.18 19.48 15.83
C GLU A 80 30.37 18.59 16.15
N LYS A 81 30.17 17.27 16.22
CA LYS A 81 31.24 16.29 16.41
C LYS A 81 32.32 16.38 15.33
N TYR A 82 31.93 16.59 14.07
CA TYR A 82 32.89 16.82 12.98
C TYR A 82 33.77 18.06 13.26
N ASN A 83 33.13 19.16 13.68
CA ASN A 83 33.84 20.40 14.01
C ASN A 83 34.77 20.25 15.22
N GLU A 84 34.38 19.47 16.22
CA GLU A 84 35.23 19.15 17.38
C GLU A 84 36.48 18.36 16.99
N ILE A 85 36.32 17.32 16.15
CA ILE A 85 37.46 16.55 15.61
C ILE A 85 38.39 17.48 14.83
N ASN A 86 37.82 18.43 14.08
CA ASN A 86 38.62 19.39 13.31
C ASN A 86 39.40 20.38 14.20
N LYS A 87 38.80 20.83 15.31
CA LYS A 87 39.40 21.80 16.24
C LYS A 87 40.47 21.19 17.17
N PHE A 88 40.37 19.92 17.54
CA PHE A 88 41.29 19.27 18.49
C PHE A 88 42.70 19.06 17.87
N GLN A 89 43.76 19.55 18.54
CA GLN A 89 45.13 19.51 18.01
C GLN A 89 46.22 18.94 18.95
N PHE A 90 45.99 18.77 20.25
CA PHE A 90 47.10 18.40 21.15
C PHE A 90 47.36 16.88 21.20
N GLY A 91 48.59 16.45 20.88
CA GLY A 91 49.06 15.07 21.04
C GLY A 91 48.50 14.03 20.06
N ARG A 92 47.68 14.42 19.07
CA ARG A 92 47.06 13.50 18.10
C ARG A 92 47.87 13.44 16.79
N LEU A 93 48.15 12.23 16.30
CA LEU A 93 48.72 12.03 14.97
C LEU A 93 47.76 12.54 13.89
N ASN A 94 48.30 13.23 12.87
CA ASN A 94 47.49 13.80 11.79
C ASN A 94 46.67 12.73 11.04
N SER A 95 47.25 11.54 10.80
CA SER A 95 46.57 10.41 10.16
C SER A 95 45.31 9.97 10.92
N THR A 96 45.39 9.86 12.25
CA THR A 96 44.24 9.52 13.10
C THR A 96 43.13 10.55 12.98
N LYS A 97 43.48 11.85 12.98
CA LYS A 97 42.51 12.93 12.79
C LYS A 97 41.81 12.83 11.43
N GLN A 98 42.57 12.64 10.36
CA GLN A 98 42.01 12.53 9.00
C GLN A 98 41.04 11.34 8.89
N ASN A 99 41.41 10.18 9.43
CA ASN A 99 40.52 9.01 9.44
C ASN A 99 39.21 9.31 10.19
N GLN A 100 39.28 9.94 11.35
CA GLN A 100 38.08 10.32 12.12
C GLN A 100 37.19 11.32 11.37
N LEU A 101 37.77 12.30 10.67
CA LEU A 101 37.02 13.25 9.85
C LEU A 101 36.33 12.55 8.68
N ILE A 102 37.00 11.60 8.02
CA ILE A 102 36.43 10.80 6.94
C ILE A 102 35.23 9.99 7.45
N GLU A 103 35.38 9.25 8.55
CA GLU A 103 34.28 8.47 9.12
C GLU A 103 33.10 9.36 9.51
N GLN A 104 33.37 10.48 10.18
CA GLN A 104 32.31 11.40 10.59
C GLN A 104 31.62 12.08 9.40
N SER A 105 32.36 12.38 8.32
CA SER A 105 31.80 12.89 7.07
C SER A 105 30.84 11.89 6.43
N ARG A 106 31.18 10.58 6.45
CA ARG A 106 30.27 9.53 5.97
C ARG A 106 28.95 9.51 6.75
N VAL A 107 29.01 9.66 8.08
CA VAL A 107 27.80 9.73 8.93
C VAL A 107 26.93 10.94 8.55
N VAL A 108 27.54 12.12 8.40
CA VAL A 108 26.83 13.36 8.00
C VAL A 108 26.17 13.18 6.63
N ASN A 109 26.89 12.61 5.66
CA ASN A 109 26.38 12.39 4.30
C ASN A 109 25.24 11.38 4.29
N LYS A 110 25.35 10.29 5.07
CA LYS A 110 24.31 9.27 5.20
C LYS A 110 23.01 9.86 5.75
N ILE A 111 23.07 10.62 6.85
CA ILE A 111 21.90 11.28 7.45
C ILE A 111 21.30 12.30 6.47
N THR A 112 22.14 13.13 5.84
CA THR A 112 21.70 14.14 4.87
C THR A 112 20.98 13.50 3.68
N SER A 113 21.53 12.40 3.14
CA SER A 113 20.89 11.66 2.05
C SER A 113 19.57 11.05 2.48
N TYR A 114 19.47 10.54 3.71
CA TYR A 114 18.24 9.94 4.20
C TYR A 114 17.13 10.99 4.34
N ILE A 115 17.44 12.15 4.93
CA ILE A 115 16.51 13.29 5.03
C ILE A 115 15.96 13.66 3.65
N ARG A 116 16.84 13.85 2.65
CA ARG A 116 16.41 14.20 1.27
C ARG A 116 15.46 13.18 0.66
N LYS A 117 15.69 11.89 0.91
CA LYS A 117 14.80 10.83 0.42
C LYS A 117 13.43 10.90 1.10
N LEU A 118 13.38 11.19 2.41
CA LEU A 118 12.10 11.37 3.13
C LEU A 118 11.37 12.64 2.71
N GLU A 119 12.06 13.76 2.51
CA GLU A 119 11.47 15.01 1.98
C GLU A 119 10.86 14.78 0.59
N LYS A 120 11.55 14.00 -0.26
CA LYS A 120 11.00 13.57 -1.54
C LYS A 120 9.74 12.72 -1.34
N GLU A 121 9.73 11.76 -0.42
CA GLU A 121 8.52 10.98 -0.13
C GLU A 121 7.35 11.87 0.31
N VAL A 122 7.58 12.87 1.16
CA VAL A 122 6.56 13.85 1.57
C VAL A 122 5.93 14.53 0.35
N SER A 123 6.73 14.89 -0.65
CA SER A 123 6.22 15.49 -1.90
C SER A 123 5.38 14.54 -2.76
N LEU A 124 5.55 13.23 -2.59
CA LEU A 124 4.89 12.19 -3.37
C LEU A 124 3.64 11.60 -2.69
N ILE A 125 3.33 11.95 -1.43
CA ILE A 125 2.19 11.40 -0.66
C ILE A 125 0.85 11.46 -1.41
N ASN A 126 0.65 12.48 -2.24
CA ASN A 126 -0.60 12.67 -2.99
C ASN A 126 -0.73 11.75 -4.21
N LEU A 127 0.35 11.10 -4.62
CA LEU A 127 0.37 10.18 -5.75
C LEU A 127 -0.15 8.82 -5.31
N ARG A 128 -1.46 8.64 -5.48
CA ARG A 128 -2.12 7.36 -5.24
C ARG A 128 -1.98 6.48 -6.46
N GLU A 129 -1.35 5.33 -6.27
CA GLU A 129 -1.29 4.26 -7.26
C GLU A 129 -1.66 2.93 -6.60
N THR A 130 -2.24 2.04 -7.39
CA THR A 130 -2.47 0.64 -7.00
C THR A 130 -1.89 -0.25 -8.09
N PHE A 131 -1.48 -1.45 -7.71
CA PHE A 131 -0.75 -2.37 -8.56
C PHE A 131 -1.36 -3.77 -8.51
N ASP A 132 -0.97 -4.60 -9.46
CA ASP A 132 -1.50 -5.96 -9.58
C ASP A 132 -1.08 -6.87 -8.42
N PHE A 133 0.07 -6.62 -7.80
CA PHE A 133 0.51 -7.38 -6.63
C PHE A 133 -0.46 -7.22 -5.43
N GLN A 134 -1.33 -6.21 -5.42
CA GLN A 134 -2.34 -6.00 -4.38
C GLN A 134 -3.65 -6.76 -4.66
N ASN A 135 -3.78 -7.51 -5.76
CA ASN A 135 -5.03 -8.19 -6.11
C ASN A 135 -5.33 -9.38 -5.18
N SER A 136 -4.32 -9.96 -4.54
CA SER A 136 -4.47 -11.04 -3.57
C SER A 136 -3.51 -10.85 -2.39
N PRO A 137 -3.80 -11.41 -1.21
CA PRO A 137 -2.89 -11.28 -0.08
C PRO A 137 -1.59 -12.06 -0.33
N LEU A 138 -1.65 -13.17 -1.07
CA LEU A 138 -0.47 -13.96 -1.43
C LEU A 138 0.51 -13.15 -2.28
N THR A 139 0.01 -12.50 -3.33
CA THR A 139 0.83 -11.70 -4.25
C THR A 139 1.47 -10.47 -3.59
N VAL A 140 0.87 -9.93 -2.52
CA VAL A 140 1.49 -8.87 -1.70
C VAL A 140 2.76 -9.37 -1.04
N VAL A 141 2.72 -10.58 -0.48
CA VAL A 141 3.86 -11.20 0.20
C VAL A 141 4.91 -11.70 -0.79
N GLU A 142 4.47 -12.24 -1.93
CA GLU A 142 5.39 -12.60 -3.03
C GLU A 142 6.17 -11.37 -3.50
N TYR A 143 5.49 -10.23 -3.66
CA TYR A 143 6.13 -8.98 -4.04
C TYR A 143 7.13 -8.50 -2.97
N LEU A 144 6.83 -8.67 -1.67
CA LEU A 144 7.78 -8.35 -0.59
C LEU A 144 9.11 -9.12 -0.76
N PHE A 145 9.04 -10.42 -1.12
CA PHE A 145 10.22 -11.25 -1.34
C PHE A 145 10.91 -10.93 -2.66
N GLU A 146 10.16 -10.65 -3.73
CA GLU A 146 10.70 -10.20 -5.01
C GLU A 146 11.52 -8.92 -4.85
N VAL A 147 11.02 -7.94 -4.11
CA VAL A 147 11.74 -6.70 -3.79
C VAL A 147 13.03 -7.00 -3.04
N ALA A 148 13.01 -7.93 -2.08
CA ALA A 148 14.22 -8.34 -1.36
C ALA A 148 15.25 -9.04 -2.27
N GLN A 149 14.80 -9.82 -3.25
CA GLN A 149 15.68 -10.53 -4.19
C GLN A 149 16.30 -9.60 -5.23
N THR A 150 15.52 -8.65 -5.75
CA THR A 150 15.90 -7.76 -6.84
C THR A 150 16.53 -6.44 -6.37
N LYS A 151 16.30 -6.07 -5.10
CA LYS A 151 16.58 -4.75 -4.53
C LYS A 151 15.83 -3.60 -5.23
N ASP A 152 14.72 -3.86 -5.92
CA ASP A 152 13.87 -2.81 -6.51
C ASP A 152 12.81 -2.34 -5.51
N PHE A 153 13.17 -1.37 -4.66
CA PHE A 153 12.29 -0.85 -3.61
C PHE A 153 11.24 0.17 -4.10
N LYS A 154 11.22 0.54 -5.38
CA LYS A 154 10.45 1.70 -5.90
C LYS A 154 8.95 1.68 -5.64
N LYS A 155 8.35 0.50 -5.42
CA LYS A 155 6.91 0.38 -5.15
C LYS A 155 6.60 -0.16 -3.75
N MET A 156 7.61 -0.27 -2.89
CA MET A 156 7.44 -0.83 -1.55
C MET A 156 6.50 0.02 -0.68
N ARG A 157 6.46 1.35 -0.90
CA ARG A 157 5.52 2.26 -0.24
C ARG A 157 4.05 1.88 -0.43
N TYR A 158 3.71 1.25 -1.55
CA TYR A 158 2.34 0.87 -1.88
C TYR A 158 1.90 -0.44 -1.21
N LEU A 159 2.79 -1.14 -0.50
CA LEU A 159 2.40 -2.28 0.33
C LEU A 159 1.68 -1.85 1.62
N CYS A 160 1.85 -0.59 2.04
CA CYS A 160 1.23 -0.07 3.25
C CYS A 160 -0.25 0.22 3.08
N ASP A 161 -1.02 -0.03 4.14
CA ASP A 161 -2.42 0.36 4.21
C ASP A 161 -2.59 1.87 3.98
N PRO A 162 -3.32 2.30 2.93
CA PRO A 162 -3.45 3.71 2.59
C PRO A 162 -4.26 4.50 3.62
N TYR A 163 -4.93 3.83 4.58
CA TYR A 163 -5.59 4.49 5.71
C TYR A 163 -4.61 4.84 6.85
N GLY A 164 -3.35 4.40 6.75
CA GLY A 164 -2.32 4.62 7.76
C GLY A 164 -2.60 3.93 9.09
N GLU A 165 -3.36 2.82 9.07
CA GLU A 165 -3.70 2.01 10.25
C GLU A 165 -2.71 0.85 10.49
N ASN A 166 -1.68 0.74 9.66
CA ASN A 166 -0.62 -0.26 9.84
C ASN A 166 0.31 0.08 11.02
N ASP A 167 0.90 -0.95 11.62
CA ASP A 167 1.84 -0.82 12.73
C ASP A 167 3.19 -0.18 12.32
N GLN A 168 4.05 0.02 13.32
CA GLN A 168 5.34 0.67 13.13
C GLN A 168 6.32 -0.18 12.31
N ASP A 169 6.27 -1.51 12.45
CA ASP A 169 7.23 -2.40 11.79
C ASP A 169 6.91 -2.55 10.30
N VAL A 170 5.62 -2.71 9.94
CA VAL A 170 5.15 -2.63 8.56
C VAL A 170 5.51 -1.29 7.94
N ARG A 171 5.36 -0.19 8.68
CA ARG A 171 5.72 1.15 8.18
C ARG A 171 7.20 1.24 7.83
N ALA A 172 8.07 0.65 8.64
CA ALA A 172 9.51 0.62 8.37
C ALA A 172 9.81 -0.13 7.06
N PHE A 173 9.10 -1.22 6.78
CA PHE A 173 9.22 -1.93 5.51
C PHE A 173 8.73 -1.12 4.33
N CYS A 174 7.57 -0.48 4.41
CA CYS A 174 7.05 0.32 3.30
C CYS A 174 7.98 1.47 2.89
N LEU A 175 8.76 2.00 3.84
CA LEU A 175 9.68 3.12 3.62
C LEU A 175 11.11 2.68 3.25
N MET A 176 11.32 1.40 2.92
CA MET A 176 12.67 0.85 2.64
C MET A 176 13.39 1.56 1.48
N GLU A 177 12.68 2.05 0.47
CA GLU A 177 13.29 2.83 -0.63
C GLU A 177 14.05 4.04 -0.10
N MET A 178 13.52 4.67 0.95
CA MET A 178 14.10 5.84 1.59
C MET A 178 15.22 5.45 2.54
N ALA A 179 15.21 4.22 3.06
CA ALA A 179 16.16 3.77 4.08
C ALA A 179 17.63 3.88 3.62
N PRO A 180 18.57 3.99 4.57
CA PRO A 180 19.99 3.87 4.28
C PRO A 180 20.36 2.49 3.71
N GLU A 181 21.43 2.44 2.90
CA GLU A 181 21.84 1.24 2.15
C GLU A 181 22.11 0.01 3.04
N ASP A 182 22.74 0.20 4.20
CA ASP A 182 22.96 -0.88 5.17
C ASP A 182 21.66 -1.46 5.72
N VAL A 183 20.62 -0.64 5.86
CA VAL A 183 19.28 -1.09 6.28
C VAL A 183 18.60 -1.86 5.13
N GLN A 184 18.75 -1.39 3.88
CA GLN A 184 18.26 -2.09 2.70
C GLN A 184 18.95 -3.45 2.49
N ASP A 185 20.26 -3.52 2.77
CA ASP A 185 21.04 -4.75 2.70
C ASP A 185 20.67 -5.75 3.79
N GLU A 186 20.41 -5.27 5.01
CA GLU A 186 19.89 -6.10 6.09
C GLU A 186 18.52 -6.66 5.73
N PHE A 187 17.60 -5.81 5.25
CA PHE A 187 16.29 -6.25 4.76
C PHE A 187 16.42 -7.32 3.67
N THR A 188 17.25 -7.05 2.66
CA THR A 188 17.54 -8.00 1.57
C THR A 188 18.03 -9.34 2.14
N THR A 189 18.97 -9.29 3.07
CA THR A 189 19.56 -10.48 3.69
C THR A 189 18.54 -11.31 4.47
N GLN A 190 17.62 -10.66 5.17
CA GLN A 190 16.57 -11.34 5.93
C GLN A 190 15.46 -11.90 5.02
N PHE A 191 15.08 -11.21 3.94
CA PHE A 191 13.85 -11.55 3.20
C PHE A 191 14.06 -12.22 1.84
N LYS A 192 15.26 -12.16 1.23
CA LYS A 192 15.49 -12.71 -0.12
C LYS A 192 15.21 -14.22 -0.26
N ASN A 193 15.39 -14.96 0.84
CA ASN A 193 15.14 -16.41 0.90
C ASN A 193 13.77 -16.74 1.51
N GLY A 194 12.87 -15.77 1.59
CA GLY A 194 11.55 -15.93 2.17
C GLY A 194 10.75 -17.05 1.51
N ARG A 195 9.95 -17.76 2.32
CA ARG A 195 9.00 -18.78 1.85
C ARG A 195 7.64 -18.53 2.46
N ILE A 196 6.62 -18.62 1.62
CA ILE A 196 5.22 -18.43 2.03
C ILE A 196 4.65 -19.77 2.43
N MET A 197 3.98 -19.83 3.58
CA MET A 197 3.16 -20.95 4.00
C MET A 197 1.69 -20.70 3.61
N SER A 198 0.78 -21.59 3.96
CA SER A 198 -0.63 -21.47 3.58
C SER A 198 -1.29 -20.19 4.16
N PRO A 199 -1.97 -19.38 3.34
CA PRO A 199 -2.70 -18.21 3.82
C PRO A 199 -4.02 -18.60 4.50
N ILE A 200 -4.37 -17.92 5.58
CA ILE A 200 -5.71 -17.94 6.19
C ILE A 200 -6.41 -16.65 5.80
N ILE A 201 -7.52 -16.73 5.07
CA ILE A 201 -8.24 -15.56 4.54
C ILE A 201 -9.66 -15.56 5.08
N GLU A 202 -10.04 -14.49 5.78
CA GLU A 202 -11.36 -14.28 6.36
C GLU A 202 -11.87 -12.89 5.97
N ASN A 203 -12.85 -12.83 5.05
CA ASN A 203 -13.45 -11.58 4.56
C ASN A 203 -12.42 -10.57 4.04
N ASP A 204 -12.17 -9.52 4.81
CA ASP A 204 -11.27 -8.40 4.53
C ASP A 204 -9.93 -8.53 5.25
N ARG A 205 -9.62 -9.69 5.84
CA ARG A 205 -8.37 -9.97 6.55
C ARG A 205 -7.71 -11.22 6.01
N ALA A 206 -6.39 -11.22 6.05
CA ALA A 206 -5.59 -12.41 5.79
C ALA A 206 -4.41 -12.48 6.75
N VAL A 207 -4.04 -13.70 7.12
CA VAL A 207 -2.83 -14.01 7.88
C VAL A 207 -2.01 -14.97 7.05
N ILE A 208 -0.75 -14.61 6.78
CA ILE A 208 0.18 -15.41 6.00
C ILE A 208 1.39 -15.67 6.87
N GLU A 209 1.58 -16.93 7.26
CA GLU A 209 2.82 -17.35 7.91
C GLU A 209 3.93 -17.44 6.86
N ILE A 210 5.10 -16.92 7.22
CA ILE A 210 6.28 -16.95 6.38
C ILE A 210 7.45 -17.57 7.13
N ALA A 211 8.34 -18.22 6.39
CA ALA A 211 9.68 -18.52 6.86
C ALA A 211 10.68 -17.53 6.24
N PHE A 212 11.48 -16.86 7.07
CA PHE A 212 12.42 -15.82 6.66
C PHE A 212 13.77 -15.94 7.41
N GLY A 213 14.68 -15.03 7.11
CA GLY A 213 16.05 -15.01 7.58
C GLY A 213 17.04 -15.54 6.51
N PRO A 214 18.36 -15.39 6.74
CA PRO A 214 19.38 -15.78 5.77
C PRO A 214 19.28 -17.25 5.32
N SER A 215 18.78 -18.12 6.21
CA SER A 215 18.56 -19.56 5.99
C SER A 215 17.08 -19.98 6.04
N SER A 216 16.13 -19.02 5.99
CA SER A 216 14.68 -19.29 6.05
C SER A 216 14.24 -20.11 7.27
N ASN A 217 14.86 -19.85 8.43
CA ASN A 217 14.68 -20.62 9.65
C ASN A 217 13.92 -19.89 10.77
N LYS A 218 13.50 -18.65 10.53
CA LYS A 218 12.63 -17.88 11.42
C LYS A 218 11.22 -17.89 10.88
N LEU A 219 10.22 -18.00 11.75
CA LEU A 219 8.81 -17.90 11.38
C LEU A 219 8.27 -16.52 11.77
N GLU A 220 7.43 -15.95 10.93
CA GLU A 220 6.70 -14.70 11.20
C GLU A 220 5.29 -14.76 10.61
N LYS A 221 4.35 -14.00 11.16
CA LYS A 221 3.00 -13.89 10.60
C LYS A 221 2.76 -12.50 10.01
N LEU A 222 2.52 -12.44 8.72
CA LEU A 222 2.11 -11.22 8.04
C LEU A 222 0.59 -11.10 8.12
N ASN A 223 0.10 -10.02 8.71
CA ASN A 223 -1.32 -9.68 8.72
C ASN A 223 -1.61 -8.68 7.60
N LEU A 224 -2.64 -8.95 6.82
CA LEU A 224 -3.07 -8.13 5.70
C LEU A 224 -4.52 -7.70 5.84
N ILE A 225 -4.82 -6.55 5.27
CA ILE A 225 -6.17 -5.98 5.24
C ILE A 225 -6.57 -5.62 3.81
N LYS A 226 -7.83 -5.87 3.48
CA LYS A 226 -8.44 -5.51 2.20
C LYS A 226 -9.10 -4.13 2.31
N ARG A 227 -8.70 -3.20 1.45
CA ARG A 227 -9.38 -1.90 1.26
C ARG A 227 -9.99 -1.90 -0.14
N MET A 228 -11.32 -1.93 -0.20
CA MET A 228 -12.06 -2.17 -1.45
C MET A 228 -11.67 -3.51 -2.10
N ASP A 229 -11.00 -3.47 -3.25
CA ASP A 229 -10.57 -4.61 -4.04
C ASP A 229 -9.07 -4.95 -3.87
N LYS A 230 -8.33 -4.16 -3.08
CA LYS A 230 -6.87 -4.27 -2.94
C LYS A 230 -6.43 -4.68 -1.53
N TRP A 231 -5.33 -5.43 -1.45
CA TRP A 231 -4.72 -5.94 -0.22
C TRP A 231 -3.46 -5.16 0.15
N TYR A 232 -3.25 -4.99 1.46
CA TYR A 232 -2.14 -4.22 2.03
C TYR A 232 -1.63 -4.90 3.31
N LEU A 233 -0.35 -4.67 3.65
CA LEU A 233 0.22 -5.08 4.93
C LEU A 233 -0.38 -4.21 6.06
N SER A 234 -0.81 -4.87 7.13
CA SER A 234 -1.43 -4.25 8.31
C SER A 234 -0.54 -4.36 9.54
N SER A 235 -0.03 -5.55 9.84
CA SER A 235 0.85 -5.77 10.99
C SER A 235 1.70 -7.03 10.84
N LEU A 236 2.70 -7.17 11.71
CA LEU A 236 3.55 -8.35 11.88
C LEU A 236 3.29 -8.95 13.26
#